data_AF-A0A9N9B7U3-F1
#
_entry.id   AF-A0A9N9B7U3-F1
#
_cell.length_a   1.000
_cell.length_b   1.000
_cell.length_c   1.000
_cell.angle_alpha   90.00
_cell.angle_beta   90.00
_cell.angle_gamma   90.00
#
_symmetry.space_group_name_H-M   'P 1'
#
loop_
_entity.id
_entity.type
_entity.pdbx_description
1 polymer ?
#
loop_
_entity_poly.entity_id
_entity_poly.type
_entity_poly.pdbx_seq_one_letter_code
_entity_poly.pdbx_strand_id
1 'polypeptide(L)'
;MAKRFLTTRIAKIVPRVPATIRKYSAVATPEGLSPFSAERLAVEEHAKSTAKTWKNITIYVCLPALLLGTANSYRIMKEHEAHSAEHEHKHEDHPLFQYQRIRTKPFPWGDGDKTLFHNPAVNK
;
A
#
# COMPACT_ATOMS: atom_id res chain seq x y z
N MET A 1 -47.59 58.02 -65.18
CA MET A 1 -47.27 58.10 -63.73
C MET A 1 -47.21 56.67 -63.19
N ALA A 2 -46.03 56.17 -62.77
CA ALA A 2 -45.80 55.08 -61.81
C ALA A 2 -44.38 54.50 -62.02
N LYS A 3 -43.42 54.90 -61.18
CA LYS A 3 -42.10 54.26 -61.08
C LYS A 3 -42.17 53.20 -59.99
N ARG A 4 -42.19 51.91 -60.35
CA ARG A 4 -41.99 50.81 -59.38
C ARG A 4 -40.49 50.56 -59.26
N PHE A 5 -39.90 51.00 -58.15
CA PHE A 5 -38.53 50.69 -57.78
C PHE A 5 -38.45 49.21 -57.39
N LEU A 6 -37.71 48.42 -58.17
CA LEU A 6 -37.29 47.06 -57.79
C LEU A 6 -36.11 47.19 -56.84
N THR A 7 -36.35 47.01 -55.54
CA THR A 7 -35.29 46.89 -54.54
C THR A 7 -34.67 45.49 -54.62
N THR A 8 -33.52 45.37 -55.27
CA THR A 8 -32.68 44.16 -55.24
C THR A 8 -31.94 44.09 -53.91
N ARG A 9 -32.35 43.20 -53.00
CA ARG A 9 -31.53 42.86 -51.83
C ARG A 9 -30.40 41.93 -52.25
N ILE A 10 -29.17 42.44 -52.26
CA ILE A 10 -27.96 41.66 -52.45
C ILE A 10 -27.67 40.93 -51.14
N ALA A 11 -27.80 39.61 -51.12
CA ALA A 11 -27.37 38.79 -49.99
C ALA A 11 -25.83 38.76 -49.94
N LYS A 12 -25.24 39.24 -48.83
CA LYS A 12 -23.80 39.13 -48.59
C LYS A 12 -23.45 37.68 -48.25
N ILE A 13 -22.83 36.97 -49.19
CA ILE A 13 -22.29 35.65 -48.97
C ILE A 13 -21.02 35.81 -48.13
N VAL A 14 -21.06 35.39 -46.86
CA VAL A 14 -19.87 35.36 -45.99
C VAL A 14 -19.15 34.03 -46.25
N PRO A 15 -17.88 34.03 -46.68
CA PRO A 15 -17.14 32.79 -46.89
C PRO A 15 -16.92 32.10 -45.53
N ARG A 16 -17.31 30.82 -45.43
CA ARG A 16 -16.93 29.97 -44.30
C ARG A 16 -15.43 29.68 -44.38
N VAL A 17 -14.65 30.27 -43.48
CA VAL A 17 -13.25 29.89 -43.28
C VAL A 17 -13.25 28.46 -42.73
N PRO A 18 -12.66 27.47 -43.42
CA PRO A 18 -12.57 26.11 -42.89
C PRO A 18 -11.75 26.15 -41.60
N ALA A 19 -12.20 25.40 -40.58
CA ALA A 19 -11.47 25.28 -39.34
C ALA A 19 -10.09 24.68 -39.62
N THR A 20 -9.03 25.47 -39.48
CA THR A 20 -7.65 24.98 -39.55
C THR A 20 -7.44 24.03 -38.38
N ILE A 21 -7.44 22.71 -38.66
CA ILE A 21 -7.09 21.70 -37.67
C ILE A 21 -5.64 21.97 -37.25
N ARG A 22 -5.45 22.38 -36.00
CA ARG A 22 -4.12 22.58 -35.41
C ARG A 22 -3.48 21.20 -35.31
N LYS A 23 -2.59 20.87 -36.26
CA LYS A 23 -1.76 19.68 -36.18
C LYS A 23 -0.75 19.91 -35.06
N TYR A 24 -0.99 19.32 -33.89
CA TYR A 24 0.04 19.22 -32.86
C TYR A 24 1.12 18.30 -33.43
N SER A 25 2.23 18.86 -33.90
CA SER A 25 3.41 18.07 -34.21
C SER A 25 3.88 17.45 -32.90
N ALA A 26 3.69 16.15 -32.71
CA ALA A 26 4.38 15.43 -31.65
C ALA A 26 5.88 15.65 -31.88
N VAL A 27 6.56 16.23 -30.90
CA VAL A 27 8.03 16.32 -30.92
C VAL A 27 8.52 14.88 -30.86
N ALA A 28 8.93 14.33 -32.00
CA ALA A 28 9.55 13.03 -32.04
C ALA A 28 10.90 13.12 -31.32
N THR A 29 11.15 12.20 -30.41
CA THR A 29 12.49 12.00 -29.83
C THR A 29 13.45 11.56 -30.95
N PRO A 30 14.79 11.60 -30.75
CA PRO A 30 15.77 11.21 -31.78
C PRO A 30 15.53 9.83 -32.40
N GLU A 31 14.80 8.97 -31.69
CA GLU A 31 14.45 7.60 -32.04
C GLU A 31 13.13 7.49 -32.84
N GLY A 32 12.46 8.61 -33.11
CA GLY A 32 11.20 8.64 -33.87
C GLY A 32 9.96 8.26 -33.07
N LEU A 33 10.08 8.07 -31.75
CA LEU A 33 8.95 7.74 -30.88
C LEU A 33 8.21 8.99 -30.40
N SER A 34 6.93 8.82 -30.07
CA SER A 34 6.19 9.84 -29.31
C SER A 34 6.83 10.03 -27.93
N PRO A 35 6.82 11.25 -27.35
CA PRO A 35 7.46 11.51 -26.06
C PRO A 35 6.91 10.60 -24.96
N PHE A 36 5.60 10.35 -24.97
CA PHE A 36 4.95 9.42 -24.06
C PHE A 36 5.46 7.98 -24.21
N SER A 37 5.68 7.50 -25.44
CA SER A 37 6.20 6.16 -25.68
C SER A 37 7.65 6.02 -25.21
N ALA A 38 8.46 7.06 -25.41
CA ALA A 38 9.85 7.10 -24.95
C ALA A 38 9.94 7.08 -23.41
N GLU A 39 9.10 7.85 -22.72
CA GLU A 39 9.03 7.84 -21.25
C GLU A 39 8.68 6.46 -20.69
N ARG A 40 7.73 5.76 -21.32
CA ARG A 40 7.34 4.41 -20.87
C ARG A 40 8.46 3.40 -21.01
N LEU A 41 9.22 3.45 -22.10
CA LEU A 41 10.38 2.57 -22.29
C LEU A 41 11.44 2.86 -21.24
N ALA A 42 11.74 4.14 -20.99
CA ALA A 42 12.69 4.54 -19.94
C ALA A 42 12.25 4.06 -18.54
N VAL A 43 10.96 4.16 -18.22
CA VAL A 43 10.39 3.65 -16.96
C VAL A 43 10.49 2.12 -16.89
N GLU A 44 10.22 1.42 -18.00
CA GLU A 44 10.33 -0.04 -18.05
C GLU A 44 11.76 -0.51 -17.84
N GLU A 45 12.74 0.14 -18.48
CA GLU A 45 14.17 -0.17 -18.30
C GLU A 45 14.64 0.11 -16.88
N HIS A 46 14.26 1.26 -16.31
CA HIS A 46 14.56 1.58 -14.92
C HIS A 46 13.94 0.54 -13.98
N ALA A 47 12.68 0.17 -14.19
CA ALA A 47 11.98 -0.83 -13.38
C ALA A 47 12.65 -2.21 -13.42
N LYS A 48 13.14 -2.66 -14.58
CA LYS A 48 13.88 -3.92 -14.71
C LYS A 48 15.13 -3.94 -13.83
N SER A 49 15.91 -2.85 -13.84
CA SER A 49 17.10 -2.70 -13.00
C SER A 49 16.75 -2.67 -11.51
N THR A 50 15.79 -1.83 -11.12
CA THR A 50 15.36 -1.70 -9.72
C THR A 50 14.78 -3.01 -9.18
N ALA A 51 13.96 -3.72 -9.96
CA ALA A 51 13.38 -5.00 -9.56
C ALA A 51 14.45 -6.06 -9.30
N LYS A 52 15.49 -6.13 -10.13
CA LYS A 52 16.62 -7.04 -9.92
C LYS A 52 17.38 -6.71 -8.62
N THR A 53 17.62 -5.43 -8.35
CA THR A 53 18.27 -4.98 -7.11
C THR A 53 17.48 -5.39 -5.87
N TRP A 54 16.17 -5.13 -5.83
CA TRP A 54 15.33 -5.51 -4.67
C TRP A 54 15.19 -7.02 -4.47
N LYS A 55 15.12 -7.78 -5.57
CA LYS A 55 15.14 -9.25 -5.51
C LYS A 55 16.44 -9.74 -4.88
N ASN A 56 17.58 -9.18 -5.28
CA ASN A 56 18.87 -9.55 -4.73
C ASN A 56 18.97 -9.19 -3.24
N ILE A 57 18.56 -7.99 -2.83
CA ILE A 57 18.55 -7.61 -1.41
C ILE A 57 17.69 -8.58 -0.59
N THR A 58 16.49 -8.92 -1.08
CA THR A 58 15.60 -9.85 -0.39
C THR A 58 16.25 -11.22 -0.19
N ILE A 59 16.88 -11.76 -1.23
CA ILE A 59 17.48 -13.10 -1.19
C ILE A 59 18.78 -13.11 -0.39
N TYR A 60 19.65 -12.13 -0.59
CA TYR A 60 21.01 -12.16 -0.02
C TYR A 60 21.15 -11.44 1.31
N VAL A 61 20.21 -10.58 1.69
CA VAL A 61 20.27 -9.83 2.95
C VAL A 61 19.12 -10.23 3.86
N CYS A 62 17.88 -10.14 3.39
CA CYS A 62 16.72 -10.40 4.25
C CYS A 62 16.64 -11.88 4.68
N LEU A 63 16.89 -12.84 3.78
CA LEU A 63 16.86 -14.26 4.17
C LEU A 63 17.93 -14.61 5.23
N PRO A 64 19.23 -14.25 5.06
CA PRO A 64 20.20 -14.50 6.13
C PRO A 64 19.86 -13.78 7.45
N ALA A 65 19.40 -12.54 7.39
CA ALA A 65 19.00 -11.80 8.58
C ALA A 65 17.83 -12.47 9.31
N LEU A 66 16.82 -12.97 8.58
CA LEU A 66 15.71 -13.72 9.15
C LEU A 66 16.16 -15.04 9.78
N LEU A 67 17.09 -15.76 9.15
CA LEU A 67 17.63 -17.00 9.72
C LEU A 67 18.34 -16.75 11.04
N LEU A 68 19.20 -15.72 11.10
CA LEU A 68 19.89 -15.32 12.32
C LEU A 68 18.92 -14.84 13.41
N GLY A 69 17.95 -14.01 13.04
CA GLY A 69 16.91 -13.54 13.96
C GLY A 69 16.08 -14.68 14.53
N THR A 70 15.66 -15.62 13.68
CA THR A 70 14.89 -16.80 14.09
C THR A 70 15.69 -17.68 15.04
N ALA A 71 16.98 -17.92 14.75
CA ALA A 71 17.85 -18.69 15.62
C ALA A 71 18.00 -18.06 17.02
N ASN A 72 18.16 -16.74 17.09
CA ASN A 72 18.24 -16.02 18.36
C ASN A 72 16.91 -16.06 19.13
N SER A 73 15.78 -15.77 18.46
CA SER A 73 14.46 -15.84 19.07
C SER A 73 14.13 -17.24 19.57
N TYR A 74 14.52 -18.28 18.83
CA TYR A 74 14.33 -19.68 19.24
C TYR A 74 15.12 -20.03 20.51
N ARG A 75 16.36 -19.54 20.64
CA ARG A 75 17.14 -19.71 21.88
C ARG A 75 16.44 -19.05 23.07
N ILE A 76 15.99 -17.80 22.91
CA ILE A 76 15.29 -17.06 23.97
C ILE A 76 13.97 -17.76 24.35
N MET A 77 13.23 -18.27 23.35
CA MET A 77 12.00 -19.03 23.59
C MET A 77 12.28 -20.28 24.44
N LYS A 78 13.33 -21.05 24.13
CA LYS A 78 13.72 -22.21 24.93
C LYS A 78 14.13 -21.85 26.35
N GLU A 79 14.88 -20.78 26.52
CA GLU A 79 15.25 -20.26 27.84
C GLU A 79 14.01 -19.86 28.65
N HIS A 80 13.03 -19.22 28.00
CA HIS A 80 11.75 -18.86 28.60
C HIS A 80 10.91 -20.10 28.98
N GLU A 81 10.86 -21.13 28.13
CA GLU A 81 10.20 -22.40 28.42
C GLU A 81 10.85 -23.11 29.62
N ALA A 82 12.19 -23.17 29.65
CA ALA A 82 12.94 -23.76 30.77
C ALA A 82 12.71 -22.99 32.08
N HIS A 83 12.76 -21.66 32.03
CA HIS A 83 12.50 -20.81 33.19
C HIS A 83 11.05 -20.97 33.69
N SER A 84 10.07 -21.08 32.79
CA SER A 84 8.67 -21.29 33.15
C SER A 84 8.41 -22.67 33.77
N ALA A 85 9.21 -23.68 33.41
CA ALA A 85 9.13 -25.02 33.99
C ALA A 85 9.80 -25.11 35.38
N GLU A 86 10.91 -24.39 35.59
CA GLU A 86 11.63 -24.34 36.87
C GLU A 86 10.95 -23.42 37.89
N HIS A 87 10.48 -22.26 37.43
CA HIS A 87 9.65 -21.34 38.17
C HIS A 87 8.22 -21.47 37.66
N GLU A 88 7.60 -22.63 37.90
CA GLU A 88 6.14 -22.67 37.85
C GLU A 88 5.69 -21.55 38.78
N HIS A 89 5.00 -20.53 38.23
CA HIS A 89 4.54 -19.40 39.01
C HIS A 89 3.55 -19.93 40.06
N LYS A 90 4.09 -20.34 41.22
CA LYS A 90 3.37 -20.49 42.47
C LYS A 90 2.98 -19.07 42.86
N HIS A 91 1.94 -18.59 42.21
CA HIS A 91 1.24 -17.35 42.54
C HIS A 91 0.60 -17.42 43.94
N GLU A 92 0.73 -18.55 44.64
CA GLU A 92 0.26 -18.75 46.02
C GLU A 92 0.80 -17.67 46.97
N ASP A 93 2.00 -17.13 46.71
CA ASP A 93 2.62 -16.11 47.56
C ASP A 93 2.32 -14.65 47.16
N HIS A 94 1.70 -14.42 46.00
CA HIS A 94 1.42 -13.07 45.48
C HIS A 94 -0.09 -12.80 45.39
N PRO A 95 -0.68 -12.09 46.36
CA PRO A 95 -2.10 -11.76 46.29
C PRO A 95 -2.38 -10.89 45.06
N LEU A 96 -3.52 -11.16 44.40
CA LEU A 96 -3.99 -10.36 43.27
C LEU A 96 -4.18 -8.91 43.73
N PHE A 97 -3.43 -7.99 43.15
CA PHE A 97 -3.58 -6.58 43.47
C PHE A 97 -4.90 -6.05 42.91
N GLN A 98 -5.47 -5.05 43.58
CA GLN A 98 -6.79 -4.48 43.23
C GLN A 98 -6.89 -3.93 41.80
N TYR A 99 -5.77 -3.56 41.19
CA TYR A 99 -5.70 -3.08 39.81
C TYR A 99 -5.57 -4.20 38.76
N GLN A 100 -5.29 -5.43 39.18
CA GLN A 100 -5.15 -6.57 38.28
C GLN A 100 -6.52 -7.18 38.02
N ARG A 101 -6.73 -7.63 36.77
CA ARG A 101 -7.93 -8.39 36.35
C ARG A 101 -9.27 -7.73 36.71
N ILE A 102 -9.31 -6.40 36.74
CA ILE A 102 -10.57 -5.67 36.95
C ILE A 102 -11.56 -6.03 35.83
N ARG A 103 -12.81 -6.29 36.23
CA ARG A 103 -13.95 -6.50 35.33
C ARG A 103 -15.11 -5.60 35.77
N THR A 104 -15.47 -4.63 34.93
CA THR A 104 -16.65 -3.77 35.15
C THR A 104 -17.88 -4.29 34.41
N LYS A 105 -17.67 -5.00 33.30
CA LYS A 105 -18.70 -5.68 32.50
C LYS A 105 -18.15 -7.01 32.00
N PRO A 106 -18.95 -8.09 31.95
CA PRO A 106 -18.51 -9.35 31.36
C PRO A 106 -18.21 -9.19 29.87
N PHE A 107 -17.25 -9.98 29.37
CA PHE A 107 -16.97 -10.09 27.95
C PHE A 107 -18.17 -10.69 27.20
N PRO A 108 -18.39 -10.33 25.92
CA PRO A 108 -19.55 -10.79 25.14
C PRO A 108 -19.40 -12.22 24.58
N TRP A 109 -18.42 -13.00 25.04
CA TRP A 109 -18.16 -14.38 24.60
C TRP A 109 -17.84 -15.29 25.78
N GLY A 110 -17.96 -16.60 25.56
CA GLY A 110 -17.55 -17.62 26.52
C GLY A 110 -18.25 -17.47 27.87
N ASP A 111 -17.45 -17.49 28.94
CA ASP A 111 -17.87 -17.35 30.35
C ASP A 111 -17.92 -15.88 30.82
N GLY A 112 -17.55 -14.93 29.96
CA GLY A 112 -17.56 -13.50 30.28
C GLY A 112 -16.38 -13.00 31.11
N ASP A 113 -15.44 -13.86 31.52
CA ASP A 113 -14.28 -13.46 32.33
C ASP A 113 -12.92 -13.64 31.61
N LYS A 114 -12.87 -14.60 30.69
CA LYS A 114 -11.65 -14.88 29.92
C LYS A 114 -11.48 -13.94 28.73
N THR A 115 -10.28 -13.38 28.64
CA THR A 115 -9.86 -12.58 27.47
C THR A 115 -9.74 -13.45 26.22
N LEU A 116 -9.69 -12.84 25.04
CA LEU A 116 -9.59 -13.56 23.76
C LEU A 116 -8.34 -14.46 23.66
N PHE A 117 -7.24 -14.04 24.28
CA PHE A 117 -5.99 -14.79 24.36
C PHE A 117 -5.69 -15.21 25.80
N HIS A 118 -6.71 -15.71 26.52
CA HIS A 118 -6.53 -16.22 27.87
C HIS A 118 -5.82 -17.59 27.85
N ASN A 119 -4.66 -17.68 28.50
CA ASN A 119 -3.93 -18.93 28.67
C ASN A 119 -4.00 -19.39 30.15
N PRO A 120 -4.71 -20.48 30.48
CA PRO A 120 -4.84 -20.98 31.86
C PRO A 120 -3.52 -21.33 32.55
N ALA A 121 -2.45 -21.62 31.79
CA ALA A 121 -1.15 -21.95 32.36
C ALA A 121 -0.45 -20.74 33.00
N VAL A 122 -0.70 -19.54 32.48
CA VAL A 122 -0.03 -18.29 32.94
C VAL A 122 -1.02 -17.30 33.56
N ASN A 123 -2.28 -17.35 33.15
CA ASN A 123 -3.36 -16.51 33.66
C ASN A 123 -4.26 -17.36 34.57
N LYS A 124 -3.74 -17.80 35.73
CA LYS A 124 -4.50 -18.56 36.73
C LYS A 124 -5.51 -17.68 37.44
#